data_AF-A0A4V2AGV8-F1
#
_entry.id   AF-A0A4V2AGV8-F1
#
_cell.length_a   1.000
_cell.length_b   1.000
_cell.length_c   1.000
_cell.angle_alpha   90.00
_cell.angle_beta   90.00
_cell.angle_gamma   90.00
#
_symmetry.space_group_name_H-M   'P 1'
#
loop_
_entity.id
_entity.type
_entity.pdbx_description
1 polymer ?
#
loop_
_entity_poly.entity_id
_entity_poly.type
_entity_poly.pdbx_seq_one_letter_code
_entity_poly.pdbx_strand_id
1 'polypeptide(L)' 'MELIPAIDIIDGKCVRLTHGDYAQKKIYNEHPL' A
#
# COMPACT_ATOMS: atom_id res chain seq x y z
N MET A 1 9.28 -14.60 -18.20
CA MET A 1 8.19 -13.92 -17.48
C MET A 1 8.80 -13.32 -16.24
N GLU A 2 8.73 -12.01 -16.09
CA GLU A 2 9.33 -11.27 -14.98
C GLU A 2 8.21 -10.79 -14.06
N LEU A 3 8.35 -11.04 -12.76
CA LEU A 3 7.39 -10.61 -11.75
C LEU A 3 7.93 -9.36 -11.06
N ILE A 4 7.20 -8.26 -11.18
CA ILE A 4 7.54 -7.00 -10.52
C ILE A 4 6.58 -6.82 -9.34
N PRO A 5 7.01 -7.06 -8.09
CA PRO A 5 6.19 -6.77 -6.93
C PRO A 5 6.01 -5.25 -6.77
N ALA A 6 4.83 -4.83 -6.31
CA ALA A 6 4.51 -3.43 -6.06
C ALA A 6 3.87 -3.26 -4.68
N ILE A 7 4.15 -2.13 -4.04
CA ILE A 7 3.65 -1.75 -2.72
C ILE A 7 3.28 -0.27 -2.72
N ASP A 8 2.15 0.06 -2.10
CA ASP A 8 1.71 1.45 -1.99
C ASP A 8 2.13 2.00 -0.62
N ILE A 9 2.74 3.18 -0.61
CA ILE A 9 3.15 3.89 0.60
C ILE A 9 2.40 5.23 0.68
N ILE A 10 1.69 5.45 1.78
CA ILE A 10 1.02 6.72 2.08
C ILE A 10 1.39 7.12 3.50
N ASP A 11 1.89 8.35 3.69
CA ASP A 11 2.34 8.89 4.98
C ASP A 11 3.36 7.99 5.71
N GLY A 12 4.25 7.33 4.94
CA GLY A 12 5.24 6.39 5.48
C GLY A 12 4.66 5.03 5.91
N LYS A 13 3.36 4.79 5.73
CA LYS A 13 2.70 3.52 6.06
C LYS A 13 2.51 2.66 4.82
N CYS A 14 2.67 1.36 4.97
CA CYS A 14 2.30 0.38 3.96
C CYS A 14 0.78 0.22 3.92
N VAL A 15 0.20 0.49 2.76
CA VAL A 15 -1.25 0.49 2.57
C VAL A 15 -1.66 -0.26 1.29
N ARG A 16 -2.95 -0.59 1.21
CA ARG A 16 -3.62 -0.94 -0.06
C ARG A 16 -4.89 -0.14 -0.17
N LEU A 17 -5.10 0.44 -1.34
CA LEU A 17 -6.36 1.10 -1.67
C LEU A 17 -7.34 0.11 -2.29
N THR A 18 -8.60 0.23 -1.94
CA THR A 18 -9.67 -0.53 -2.61
C THR A 18 -10.04 0.20 -3.89
N HIS A 19 -9.73 -0.39 -5.06
CA HIS A 19 -9.96 0.24 -6.37
C HIS A 19 -9.35 1.65 -6.53
N GLY A 20 -8.25 1.95 -5.83
CA GLY A 20 -7.62 3.27 -5.85
C GLY A 20 -8.30 4.34 -4.98
N ASP A 21 -9.30 3.98 -4.18
CA ASP A 21 -9.97 4.89 -3.25
C ASP A 21 -9.08 5.16 -2.01
N TYR A 22 -8.61 6.40 -1.89
CA TYR A 22 -7.79 6.87 -0.77
C TYR A 22 -8.54 6.91 0.57
N ALA A 23 -9.87 7.04 0.55
CA ALA A 23 -10.69 7.00 1.75
C ALA A 23 -10.83 5.55 2.28
N GLN A 24 -10.79 4.56 1.38
CA GLN A 24 -10.90 3.14 1.71
C GLN A 24 -9.54 2.44 1.60
N LYS A 25 -8.62 2.89 2.46
CA LYS A 25 -7.29 2.31 2.60
C LYS A 25 -7.21 1.32 3.75
N LYS A 26 -6.61 0.15 3.50
CA LYS A 26 -6.21 -0.80 4.53
C LYS A 26 -4.74 -0.58 4.87
N ILE A 27 -4.44 -0.30 6.14
CA ILE A 27 -3.06 -0.20 6.63
C ILE A 27 -2.59 -1.62 6.99
N TYR A 28 -1.46 -2.03 6.43
CA TYR A 28 -0.85 -3.33 6.72
C TYR A 28 0.33 -3.21 7.69
N ASN A 29 1.09 -2.12 7.59
CA ASN A 29 2.20 -1.84 8.50
C ASN A 29 2.37 -0.33 8.66
N GLU A 30 2.39 0.16 9.89
CA GLU A 30 2.62 1.58 10.20
C GLU A 30 4.09 2.00 10.07
N HIS A 31 5.02 1.04 10.16
CA HIS A 31 6.46 1.24 10.05
C HIS A 31 7.06 0.14 9.17
N PRO A 32 7.03 0.31 7.84
CA PRO A 32 7.47 -0.71 6.88
C PRO A 32 9.00 -0.85 6.74
N LEU A 33 9.78 -0.24 7.64
CA LEU A 33 11.25 -0.28 7.70
C LEU A 33 11.73 -0.81 9.05
#